data_AF-A0A962BQL0-F1
#
_entry.id   AF-A0A962BQL0-F1
#
_cell.length_a   1.000
_cell.length_b   1.000
_cell.length_c   1.000
_cell.angle_alpha   90.00
_cell.angle_beta   90.00
_cell.angle_gamma   90.00
#
_symmetry.space_group_name_H-M   'P 1'
#
loop_
_entity.id
_entity.type
_entity.pdbx_description
1 polymer ?
#
loop_
_entity_poly.entity_id
_entity_poly.type
_entity_poly.pdbx_seq_one_letter_code
_entity_poly.pdbx_strand_id
1 'polypeptide(L)'
;MASTILTSIGLPVLVRLLSEALGSVDTPVTKGASKALDAVDAAIRAGQVTPDQVAEANRHAEAMARMKLEENTANLSEINRSLRAEIVSDDTYIRRMRPTFGYLMALTWAAQMFGVAYVIIFDTERAGAVMSAMGSLSAIWAVGLSVLGIYVYKRSEDKKILPFSQSTLPSPPSPVKAKEVIVWND
;
A
#
# COMPACT_ATOMS: atom_id res chain seq x y z
N MET A 1 18.55 40.18 -5.35
CA MET A 1 19.24 40.44 -6.65
C MET A 1 18.85 39.39 -7.69
N ALA A 2 19.20 38.11 -7.53
CA ALA A 2 18.80 37.05 -8.48
C ALA A 2 17.28 36.82 -8.55
N SER A 3 16.57 36.87 -7.41
CA SER A 3 15.10 36.79 -7.36
C SER A 3 14.46 37.96 -8.10
N THR A 4 14.87 39.19 -7.82
CA THR A 4 14.34 40.41 -8.45
C THR A 4 14.47 40.39 -9.98
N ILE A 5 15.58 39.87 -10.52
CA ILE A 5 15.82 39.73 -11.97
C ILE A 5 14.95 38.61 -12.57
N LEU A 6 14.81 37.46 -11.88
CA LEU A 6 13.92 36.39 -12.34
C LEU A 6 12.44 36.81 -12.32
N THR A 7 12.03 37.60 -11.33
CA THR A 7 10.64 38.04 -11.19
C THR A 7 10.30 39.20 -12.13
N SER A 8 11.24 40.13 -12.38
CA SER A 8 11.02 41.27 -13.29
C SER A 8 11.17 40.92 -14.77
N ILE A 9 11.98 39.91 -15.11
CA ILE A 9 12.23 39.50 -16.51
C ILE A 9 11.55 38.18 -16.85
N GLY A 10 11.45 37.23 -15.90
CA GLY A 10 10.94 35.88 -16.17
C GLY A 10 9.41 35.78 -16.29
N LEU A 11 8.66 36.52 -15.45
CA LEU A 11 7.19 36.48 -15.48
C LEU A 11 6.61 36.99 -16.82
N PRO A 12 7.05 38.15 -17.37
CA PRO A 12 6.57 38.65 -18.66
C PRO A 12 6.90 37.71 -19.83
N VAL A 13 8.07 37.05 -19.79
CA VAL A 13 8.47 36.07 -20.81
C VAL A 13 7.58 34.82 -20.76
N LEU A 14 7.27 34.33 -19.56
CA LEU A 14 6.40 33.16 -19.37
C LEU A 14 4.95 33.45 -19.83
N VAL A 15 4.43 34.63 -19.48
CA VAL A 15 3.07 35.07 -19.88
C VAL A 15 2.96 35.17 -21.40
N ARG A 16 3.98 35.70 -22.09
CA ARG A 16 4.02 35.74 -23.56
C ARG A 16 4.03 34.35 -24.18
N LEU A 17 4.90 33.46 -23.71
CA LEU A 17 4.99 32.10 -24.23
C LEU A 17 3.69 31.32 -24.02
N LEU A 18 3.04 31.47 -22.85
CA LEU A 18 1.74 30.87 -22.58
C LEU A 18 0.62 31.48 -23.42
N SER A 19 0.60 32.80 -23.61
CA SER A 19 -0.39 33.47 -24.47
C SER A 19 -0.27 32.99 -25.92
N GLU A 20 0.95 32.87 -26.44
CA GLU A 20 1.21 32.42 -27.81
C GLU A 20 0.88 30.93 -28.00
N ALA A 21 1.26 30.09 -27.03
CA ALA A 21 0.91 28.67 -27.03
C ALA A 21 -0.62 28.45 -26.96
N LEU A 22 -1.32 29.18 -26.10
CA LEU A 22 -2.78 29.10 -25.99
C LEU A 22 -3.48 29.72 -27.21
N GLY A 23 -2.95 30.81 -27.77
CA GLY A 23 -3.46 31.46 -28.98
C GLY A 23 -3.36 30.59 -30.25
N SER A 24 -2.39 29.66 -30.29
CA SER A 24 -2.22 28.70 -31.39
C SER A 24 -3.31 27.63 -31.47
N VAL A 25 -4.10 27.45 -30.39
CA VAL A 25 -5.18 26.46 -30.32
C VAL A 25 -6.52 27.14 -30.58
N ASP A 26 -7.23 26.71 -31.64
CA ASP A 26 -8.51 27.28 -32.08
C ASP A 26 -9.70 26.77 -31.25
N THR A 27 -9.76 27.15 -29.97
CA THR A 27 -10.98 27.02 -29.15
C THR A 27 -11.37 28.37 -28.54
N PRO A 28 -12.67 28.63 -28.30
CA PRO A 28 -13.11 29.88 -27.68
C PRO A 28 -12.53 30.09 -26.27
N VAL A 29 -12.27 29.00 -25.53
CA VAL A 29 -11.66 29.05 -24.19
C VAL A 29 -10.20 29.48 -24.27
N THR A 30 -9.42 28.92 -25.20
CA THR A 30 -8.00 29.24 -25.37
C THR A 30 -7.78 30.66 -25.93
N LYS A 31 -8.64 31.14 -26.83
CA LYS A 31 -8.62 32.55 -27.29
C LYS A 31 -8.95 33.54 -26.17
N GLY A 32 -9.92 33.19 -25.31
CA GLY A 32 -10.23 33.98 -24.12
C GLY A 32 -9.08 34.05 -23.13
N ALA A 33 -8.41 32.91 -22.88
CA ALA A 33 -7.27 32.82 -21.98
C ALA A 33 -6.04 33.59 -22.50
N SER A 34 -5.71 33.48 -23.79
CA SER A 34 -4.62 34.26 -24.40
C SER A 34 -4.87 35.77 -24.30
N LYS A 35 -6.07 36.24 -24.61
CA LYS A 35 -6.42 37.67 -24.49
C LYS A 35 -6.31 38.18 -23.04
N ALA A 36 -6.67 37.35 -22.06
CA ALA A 36 -6.51 37.69 -20.65
C ALA A 36 -5.04 37.77 -20.24
N LEU A 37 -4.19 36.86 -20.74
CA LEU A 37 -2.75 36.88 -20.49
C LEU A 37 -2.06 38.11 -21.12
N ASP A 38 -2.49 38.54 -22.32
CA ASP A 38 -1.98 39.76 -22.95
C ASP A 38 -2.32 41.01 -22.14
N ALA A 39 -3.52 41.07 -21.56
CA ALA A 39 -3.93 42.15 -20.66
C ALA A 39 -3.08 42.18 -19.38
N VAL A 40 -2.69 41.01 -18.87
CA VAL A 40 -1.78 40.89 -17.72
C VAL A 40 -0.35 41.34 -18.07
N ASP A 41 0.19 40.97 -19.23
CA ASP A 41 1.51 41.45 -19.69
C ASP A 41 1.52 42.99 -19.83
N ALA A 42 0.45 43.56 -20.37
CA ALA A 42 0.29 45.01 -20.49
C ALA A 42 0.25 45.72 -19.12
N ALA A 43 -0.48 45.17 -18.15
CA ALA A 43 -0.57 45.72 -16.79
C ALA A 43 0.78 45.65 -16.05
N ILE A 44 1.55 44.57 -16.24
CA ILE A 44 2.89 44.42 -15.67
C ILE A 44 3.86 45.44 -16.29
N ARG A 45 3.86 45.59 -17.62
CA ARG A 45 4.70 46.59 -18.32
C ARG A 45 4.35 48.03 -17.97
N ALA A 46 3.07 48.30 -17.70
CA ALA A 46 2.59 49.61 -17.26
C ALA A 46 2.94 49.91 -15.78
N GLY A 47 3.61 48.99 -15.07
CA GLY A 47 3.97 49.17 -13.66
C GLY A 47 2.78 49.11 -12.71
N GLN A 48 1.61 48.65 -13.17
CA GLN A 48 0.41 48.50 -12.35
C GLN A 48 0.51 47.32 -11.37
N VAL A 49 1.43 46.38 -11.64
CA VAL A 49 1.81 45.30 -10.74
C VAL A 49 3.16 45.64 -10.14
N THR A 50 3.17 45.98 -8.85
CA THR A 50 4.41 46.35 -8.17
C THR A 50 5.23 45.10 -7.80
N PRO A 51 6.57 45.18 -7.79
CA PRO A 51 7.43 44.07 -7.35
C PRO A 51 7.09 43.57 -5.94
N ASP A 52 6.64 44.46 -5.06
CA ASP A 52 6.25 44.11 -3.68
C ASP A 52 4.96 43.28 -3.62
N GLN A 53 3.98 43.57 -4.49
CA GLN A 53 2.76 42.75 -4.61
C GLN A 53 3.06 41.35 -5.13
N VAL A 54 4.01 41.22 -6.07
CA VAL A 54 4.45 39.90 -6.56
C VAL A 54 5.22 39.14 -5.48
N ALA A 55 6.05 39.83 -4.70
CA ALA A 55 6.77 39.23 -3.59
C ALA A 55 5.83 38.72 -2.49
N GLU A 56 4.76 39.46 -2.17
CA GLU A 56 3.73 39.02 -1.23
C GLU A 56 2.92 37.83 -1.78
N ALA A 57 2.52 37.89 -3.05
CA ALA A 57 1.82 36.78 -3.71
C ALA A 57 2.66 35.49 -3.69
N ASN A 58 3.98 35.59 -3.91
CA ASN A 58 4.89 34.46 -3.82
C ASN A 58 4.99 33.90 -2.39
N ARG A 59 5.04 34.76 -1.36
CA ARG A 59 5.01 34.31 0.04
C ARG A 59 3.75 33.52 0.37
N HIS A 60 2.59 33.99 -0.08
CA HIS A 60 1.33 33.26 0.09
C HIS A 60 1.30 31.95 -0.70
N ALA A 61 1.83 31.94 -1.93
CA ALA A 61 1.93 30.73 -2.74
C ALA A 61 2.84 29.68 -2.09
N GLU A 62 3.98 30.09 -1.54
CA GLU A 62 4.89 29.22 -0.79
C GLU A 62 4.23 28.67 0.49
N ALA A 63 3.52 29.51 1.24
CA ALA A 63 2.78 29.08 2.43
C ALA A 63 1.68 28.05 2.09
N MET A 64 0.90 28.30 1.03
CA MET A 64 -0.11 27.35 0.55
C MET A 64 0.53 26.04 0.06
N ALA A 65 1.65 26.11 -0.65
CA ALA A 65 2.37 24.92 -1.10
C ALA A 65 2.86 24.08 0.10
N ARG A 66 3.38 24.72 1.15
CA ARG A 66 3.79 24.04 2.40
C ARG A 66 2.61 23.34 3.08
N MET A 67 1.50 24.05 3.29
CA MET A 67 0.29 23.47 3.89
C MET A 67 -0.23 22.27 3.09
N LYS A 68 -0.21 22.36 1.76
CA LYS A 68 -0.65 21.26 0.89
C LYS A 68 0.30 20.06 0.91
N LEU A 69 1.60 20.29 1.06
CA LEU A 69 2.58 19.21 1.25
C LEU A 69 2.39 18.52 2.60
N GLU A 70 2.14 19.29 3.66
CA GLU A 70 1.88 18.77 5.00
C GLU A 70 0.59 17.93 5.03
N GLU A 71 -0.49 18.44 4.46
CA GLU A 71 -1.75 17.71 4.31
C GLU A 71 -1.55 16.41 3.52
N ASN A 72 -0.89 16.48 2.37
CA ASN A 72 -0.63 15.28 1.55
C ASN A 72 0.24 14.27 2.30
N THR A 73 1.25 14.73 3.05
CA THR A 73 2.09 13.86 3.88
C THR A 73 1.28 13.20 4.99
N ALA A 74 0.41 13.96 5.66
CA ALA A 74 -0.48 13.43 6.70
C ALA A 74 -1.43 12.37 6.13
N ASN A 75 -2.11 12.67 5.03
CA ASN A 75 -3.01 11.76 4.34
C ASN A 75 -2.31 10.48 3.91
N LEU A 76 -1.13 10.59 3.27
CA LEU A 76 -0.34 9.42 2.88
C LEU A 76 0.13 8.63 4.10
N SER A 77 0.47 9.29 5.20
CA SER A 77 0.88 8.60 6.44
C SER A 77 -0.27 7.83 7.08
N GLU A 78 -1.49 8.37 7.07
CA GLU A 78 -2.68 7.70 7.60
C GLU A 78 -3.09 6.54 6.71
N ILE A 79 -3.09 6.72 5.38
CA ILE A 79 -3.36 5.64 4.42
C ILE A 79 -2.35 4.50 4.59
N ASN A 80 -1.06 4.81 4.72
CA ASN A 80 -0.04 3.79 4.96
C ASN A 80 -0.22 3.10 6.32
N ARG A 81 -0.66 3.84 7.34
CA ARG A 81 -0.93 3.29 8.67
C ARG A 81 -2.12 2.34 8.65
N SER A 82 -3.22 2.71 8.00
CA SER A 82 -4.41 1.87 7.88
C SER A 82 -4.13 0.62 7.03
N LEU A 83 -3.45 0.76 5.89
CA LEU A 83 -3.04 -0.38 5.05
C LEU A 83 -2.18 -1.37 5.82
N ARG A 84 -1.20 -0.88 6.61
CA ARG A 84 -0.39 -1.75 7.46
C ARG A 84 -1.23 -2.41 8.55
N ALA A 85 -2.19 -1.71 9.15
CA ALA A 85 -3.09 -2.28 10.14
C ALA A 85 -4.00 -3.36 9.54
N GLU A 86 -4.46 -3.18 8.29
CA GLU A 86 -5.23 -4.19 7.56
C GLU A 86 -4.39 -5.43 7.21
N ILE A 87 -3.15 -5.24 6.76
CA ILE A 87 -2.22 -6.35 6.47
C ILE A 87 -1.83 -7.11 7.75
N VAL A 88 -1.68 -6.39 8.86
CA VAL A 88 -1.35 -6.95 10.19
C VAL A 88 -2.59 -7.44 10.94
N SER A 89 -3.79 -7.30 10.37
CA SER A 89 -5.01 -7.92 10.89
C SER A 89 -4.90 -9.44 10.73
N ASP A 90 -4.21 -10.03 11.70
CA ASP A 90 -3.87 -11.42 11.86
C ASP A 90 -5.14 -12.19 12.23
N ASP A 91 -6.03 -12.40 11.25
CA ASP A 91 -7.23 -13.18 11.49
C ASP A 91 -6.83 -14.62 11.85
N THR A 92 -7.02 -14.93 13.13
CA THR A 92 -6.70 -16.21 13.76
C THR A 92 -7.46 -17.35 13.08
N TYR A 93 -8.63 -17.07 12.50
CA TYR A 93 -9.42 -18.01 11.73
C TYR A 93 -8.68 -18.46 10.45
N ILE A 94 -8.19 -17.51 9.64
CA ILE A 94 -7.47 -17.79 8.39
C ILE A 94 -6.12 -18.48 8.66
N ARG A 95 -5.45 -18.14 9.78
CA ARG A 95 -4.17 -18.77 10.15
C ARG A 95 -4.34 -20.23 10.55
N ARG A 96 -5.45 -20.59 11.20
CA ARG A 96 -5.76 -21.97 11.62
C ARG A 96 -6.39 -22.82 10.52
N MET A 97 -7.09 -22.22 9.56
CA MET A 97 -7.70 -22.94 8.44
C MET A 97 -6.69 -23.74 7.59
N ARG A 98 -5.50 -23.17 7.34
CA ARG A 98 -4.50 -23.81 6.46
C ARG A 98 -3.94 -25.10 7.08
N PRO A 99 -3.52 -25.13 8.36
CA PRO A 99 -3.13 -26.36 9.04
C PRO A 99 -4.27 -27.37 9.22
N THR A 100 -5.49 -26.92 9.57
CA THR A 100 -6.62 -27.84 9.83
C THR A 100 -7.02 -28.63 8.59
N PHE A 101 -6.94 -28.02 7.41
CA PHE A 101 -7.19 -28.73 6.15
C PHE A 101 -6.19 -29.89 5.94
N GLY A 102 -4.89 -29.63 6.19
CA GLY A 102 -3.87 -30.68 6.09
C GLY A 102 -4.08 -31.82 7.10
N TYR A 103 -4.45 -31.50 8.34
CA TYR A 103 -4.74 -32.53 9.35
C TYR A 103 -5.97 -33.37 9.02
N LEU A 104 -7.04 -32.75 8.54
CA LEU A 104 -8.24 -33.48 8.10
C LEU A 104 -7.92 -34.40 6.93
N MET A 105 -7.13 -33.94 5.94
CA MET A 105 -6.70 -34.76 4.81
C MET A 105 -5.82 -35.95 5.23
N ALA A 106 -4.91 -35.75 6.19
CA ALA A 106 -4.10 -36.84 6.73
C ALA A 106 -4.97 -37.87 7.47
N LEU A 107 -5.96 -37.40 8.23
CA LEU A 107 -6.90 -38.25 8.94
C LEU A 107 -7.77 -39.07 7.97
N THR A 108 -8.32 -38.45 6.93
CA THR A 108 -9.14 -39.17 5.94
C THR A 108 -8.31 -40.19 5.16
N TRP A 109 -7.06 -39.86 4.83
CA TRP A 109 -6.14 -40.81 4.21
C TRP A 109 -5.85 -42.00 5.12
N ALA A 110 -5.55 -41.75 6.41
CA ALA A 110 -5.33 -42.81 7.38
C ALA A 110 -6.55 -43.72 7.51
N ALA A 111 -7.74 -43.14 7.66
CA ALA A 111 -9.00 -43.89 7.72
C ALA A 111 -9.23 -44.74 6.46
N GLN A 112 -8.96 -44.19 5.28
CA GLN A 112 -9.08 -44.90 4.01
C GLN A 112 -8.09 -46.08 3.93
N MET A 113 -6.84 -45.89 4.34
CA MET A 113 -5.83 -46.95 4.36
C MET A 113 -6.14 -48.04 5.39
N PHE A 114 -6.69 -47.68 6.55
CA PHE A 114 -7.18 -48.67 7.52
C PHE A 114 -8.36 -49.47 6.96
N GLY A 115 -9.30 -48.83 6.28
CA GLY A 115 -10.41 -49.52 5.62
C GLY A 115 -9.92 -50.51 4.55
N VAL A 116 -8.94 -50.09 3.74
CA VAL A 116 -8.30 -50.97 2.75
C VAL A 116 -7.58 -52.14 3.42
N ALA A 117 -6.76 -51.89 4.45
CA ALA A 117 -6.04 -52.93 5.17
C ALA A 117 -7.00 -53.94 5.82
N TYR A 118 -8.10 -53.46 6.40
CA TYR A 118 -9.15 -54.30 6.97
C TYR A 118 -9.73 -55.25 5.91
N VAL A 119 -10.13 -54.73 4.74
CA VAL A 119 -10.70 -55.57 3.67
C VAL A 119 -9.68 -56.59 3.17
N ILE A 120 -8.41 -56.23 3.04
CA ILE A 120 -7.38 -57.17 2.59
C ILE A 120 -7.22 -58.34 3.57
N ILE A 121 -7.29 -58.07 4.88
CA ILE A 121 -7.08 -59.08 5.93
C ILE A 121 -8.33 -59.93 6.17
N PHE A 122 -9.51 -59.31 6.23
CA PHE A 122 -10.74 -59.97 6.68
C PHE A 122 -11.71 -60.32 5.54
N ASP A 123 -11.65 -59.63 4.40
CA ASP A 123 -12.57 -59.79 3.27
C ASP A 123 -11.81 -59.82 1.92
N THR A 124 -10.78 -60.67 1.83
CA THR A 124 -9.82 -60.67 0.71
C THR A 124 -10.48 -60.87 -0.66
N GLU A 125 -11.59 -61.61 -0.73
CA GLU A 125 -12.37 -61.80 -1.97
C GLU A 125 -12.86 -60.47 -2.57
N ARG A 126 -13.11 -59.46 -1.72
CA ARG A 126 -13.56 -58.13 -2.13
C ARG A 126 -12.41 -57.15 -2.39
N ALA A 127 -11.17 -57.53 -2.08
CA ALA A 127 -10.01 -56.65 -2.19
C ALA A 127 -9.84 -56.11 -3.63
N GLY A 128 -10.06 -56.95 -4.65
CA GLY A 128 -9.98 -56.51 -6.05
C GLY A 128 -10.98 -55.42 -6.42
N ALA A 129 -12.24 -55.56 -5.99
CA ALA A 129 -13.28 -54.55 -6.21
C ALA A 129 -12.97 -53.23 -5.47
N VAL A 130 -12.45 -53.32 -4.24
CA VAL A 130 -12.05 -52.14 -3.46
C VAL A 130 -10.84 -51.43 -4.11
N MET A 131 -9.84 -52.17 -4.60
CA MET A 131 -8.72 -51.58 -5.34
C MET A 131 -9.19 -50.85 -6.61
N SER A 132 -10.14 -51.43 -7.34
CA SER A 132 -10.73 -50.80 -8.52
C SER A 132 -11.47 -49.49 -8.16
N ALA A 133 -12.27 -49.50 -7.08
CA ALA A 133 -12.94 -48.31 -6.58
C ALA A 133 -11.95 -47.22 -6.13
N MET A 134 -10.82 -47.60 -5.54
CA MET A 134 -9.75 -46.65 -5.19
C MET A 134 -9.18 -45.95 -6.42
N GLY A 135 -9.05 -46.67 -7.53
CA GLY A 135 -8.70 -46.09 -8.83
C GLY A 135 -9.65 -44.95 -9.22
N SER A 136 -10.96 -45.13 -9.06
CA SER A 136 -11.97 -44.10 -9.37
C SER A 136 -11.89 -42.86 -8.46
N LEU A 137 -11.39 -43.00 -7.23
CA LEU A 137 -11.17 -41.86 -6.31
C LEU A 137 -9.89 -41.06 -6.63
N SER A 138 -9.04 -41.51 -7.55
CA SER A 138 -7.76 -40.84 -7.85
C SER A 138 -7.93 -39.38 -8.29
N ALA A 139 -9.01 -39.07 -9.01
CA ALA A 139 -9.29 -37.71 -9.47
C ALA A 139 -9.56 -36.73 -8.32
N ILE A 140 -10.36 -37.12 -7.32
CA ILE A 140 -10.63 -36.25 -6.16
C ILE A 140 -9.37 -36.08 -5.28
N TRP A 141 -8.56 -37.13 -5.17
CA TRP A 141 -7.27 -37.08 -4.46
C TRP A 141 -6.26 -36.16 -5.17
N ALA A 142 -6.18 -36.21 -6.51
CA ALA A 142 -5.30 -35.33 -7.28
C ALA A 142 -5.65 -33.85 -7.06
N VAL A 143 -6.94 -33.51 -7.01
CA VAL A 143 -7.40 -32.15 -6.72
C VAL A 143 -7.06 -31.75 -5.27
N GLY A 144 -7.38 -32.61 -4.29
CA GLY A 144 -7.12 -32.32 -2.88
C GLY A 144 -5.63 -32.14 -2.55
N LEU A 145 -4.77 -32.99 -3.12
CA LEU A 145 -3.32 -32.92 -2.94
C LEU A 145 -2.70 -31.72 -3.67
N SER A 146 -3.24 -31.33 -4.83
CA SER A 146 -2.82 -30.10 -5.52
C SER A 146 -3.04 -28.86 -4.66
N VAL A 147 -4.21 -28.76 -4.02
CA VAL A 147 -4.53 -27.64 -3.10
C VAL A 147 -3.57 -27.64 -1.91
N LEU A 148 -3.31 -28.80 -1.30
CA LEU A 148 -2.35 -28.92 -0.21
C LEU A 148 -0.93 -28.51 -0.64
N GLY A 149 -0.51 -28.90 -1.84
CA GLY A 149 0.78 -28.54 -2.41
C GLY A 149 0.97 -27.02 -2.53
N ILE A 150 -0.05 -26.31 -3.04
CA ILE A 150 -0.05 -24.83 -3.12
C ILE A 150 0.04 -24.21 -1.71
N TYR A 151 -0.74 -24.73 -0.75
CA TYR A 151 -0.70 -24.24 0.63
C TYR A 151 0.67 -24.40 1.28
N VAL A 152 1.33 -25.55 1.12
CA VAL A 152 2.67 -25.82 1.66
C VAL A 152 3.73 -24.95 0.97
N TYR A 153 3.62 -24.77 -0.34
CA TYR A 153 4.53 -23.92 -1.12
C TYR A 153 4.47 -22.47 -0.64
N LYS A 154 3.27 -21.87 -0.58
CA LYS A 154 3.08 -20.50 -0.10
C LYS A 154 3.53 -20.32 1.35
N ARG A 155 3.23 -21.29 2.23
CA ARG A 155 3.69 -21.23 3.62
C ARG A 155 5.21 -21.31 3.74
N SER A 156 5.87 -22.01 2.82
CA SER A 156 7.33 -22.08 2.76
C SER A 156 7.94 -20.78 2.25
N GLU A 157 7.30 -20.10 1.29
CA GLU A 157 7.69 -18.75 0.86
C GLU A 157 7.56 -17.74 2.01
N ASP A 158 6.47 -17.75 2.77
CA ASP A 158 6.27 -16.86 3.93
C ASP A 158 7.41 -17.00 4.96
N LYS A 159 7.89 -18.24 5.20
CA LYS A 159 9.00 -18.50 6.13
C LYS A 159 10.35 -17.97 5.62
N LYS A 160 10.56 -17.93 4.30
CA LYS A 160 11.80 -17.41 3.70
C LYS A 160 11.93 -15.89 3.81
N ILE A 161 10.82 -15.18 4.03
CA ILE A 161 10.78 -13.71 4.18
C ILE A 161 11.03 -13.29 5.65
N LEU A 162 11.09 -14.25 6.59
CA LEU A 162 11.39 -14.01 8.01
C LEU A 162 12.88 -14.08 8.47
N PRO A 163 13.95 -13.75 7.70
CA PRO A 163 15.31 -13.84 8.20
C PRO A 163 15.96 -12.51 8.68
N PHE A 164 15.24 -11.45 9.08
CA PHE A 164 15.94 -10.20 9.50
C PHE A 164 15.44 -9.39 10.72
N SER A 165 14.24 -9.62 11.30
CA SER A 165 13.67 -8.55 12.17
C SER A 165 13.67 -8.75 13.70
N GLN A 166 14.35 -9.75 14.29
CA GLN A 166 14.22 -9.98 15.75
C GLN A 166 15.50 -10.09 16.58
N SER A 167 16.70 -10.08 15.99
CA SER A 167 17.96 -10.17 16.76
C SER A 167 18.80 -8.88 16.82
N THR A 168 18.40 -7.81 16.11
CA THR A 168 19.23 -6.60 15.95
C THR A 168 18.58 -5.30 16.42
N LEU A 169 17.35 -5.33 16.91
CA LEU A 169 16.72 -4.12 17.47
C LEU A 169 17.16 -3.94 18.92
N PRO A 170 17.83 -2.83 19.28
CA PRO A 170 18.09 -2.52 20.69
C PRO A 170 16.75 -2.46 21.43
N SER A 171 16.67 -3.17 22.56
CA SER A 171 15.51 -3.15 23.43
C SER A 171 15.12 -1.71 23.77
N PRO A 172 13.82 -1.37 23.76
CA PRO A 172 13.37 -0.02 24.11
C PRO A 172 13.87 0.34 25.52
N PRO A 173 14.31 1.61 25.73
CA PRO A 173 14.75 2.04 27.05
C PRO A 173 13.62 1.80 28.06
N SER A 174 13.97 1.20 29.20
CA SER A 174 13.01 0.96 30.29
C SER A 174 12.35 2.27 30.70
N PRO A 175 11.04 2.27 31.02
CA PRO A 175 10.36 3.47 31.46
C PRO A 175 11.05 3.99 32.71
N VAL A 176 11.58 5.22 32.62
CA VAL A 176 12.13 5.96 33.75
C VAL A 176 11.04 6.03 34.80
N LYS A 177 11.26 5.43 35.98
CA LYS A 177 10.37 5.57 37.13
C LYS A 177 10.16 7.07 37.37
N ALA A 178 8.94 7.54 37.17
CA ALA A 178 8.55 8.89 37.54
C ALA A 178 8.87 9.05 39.03
N LYS A 179 9.74 10.00 39.37
CA LYS A 179 9.99 10.39 40.75
C LYS A 179 8.65 10.81 41.35
N GLU A 180 8.26 10.18 42.45
CA GLU A 180 7.15 10.63 43.28
C GLU A 180 7.34 12.12 43.58
N VAL A 181 6.42 12.93 43.09
CA VAL A 181 6.27 14.32 43.52
C VAL A 181 5.76 14.24 44.95
N ILE A 182 6.66 14.40 45.91
CA ILE A 182 6.30 14.57 47.32
C ILE A 182 5.56 15.90 47.43
N VAL A 183 4.23 15.81 47.55
CA VAL A 183 3.38 16.93 47.94
C VAL A 183 3.62 17.16 49.44
N TRP A 184 4.38 18.19 49.77
CA TRP A 184 4.38 18.71 51.14
C TRP A 184 3.16 19.60 51.31
N ASN A 185 2.25 19.14 52.16
CA ASN A 185 1.18 19.96 52.71
C ASN A 185 1.70 20.49 54.05
N ASP A 186 1.86 21.81 54.14
CA ASP A 186 1.57 22.70 55.28
C ASP A 186 2.13 24.11 55.02
#